data_AF-A0A3B3S695-F1
#
_entry.id   AF-A0A3B3S695-F1
#
_cell.length_a   1.000
_cell.length_b   1.000
_cell.length_c   1.000
_cell.angle_alpha   90.00
_cell.angle_beta   90.00
_cell.angle_gamma   90.00
#
_symmetry.space_group_name_H-M   'P 1'
#
loop_
_entity.id
_entity.type
_entity.pdbx_description
1 polymer ?
#
loop_
_entity_poly.entity_id
_entity_poly.type
_entity_poly.pdbx_seq_one_letter_code
_entity_poly.pdbx_strand_id
1 'polypeptide(L)'
;MKKLVAIFMCLILFTALAGATPVIKESFAKQLLRSKRQERPRKAGFPDEPMREHMLYLQQLDQRAQETNLENWLNPHCYPRCDRNYGYPV
;
A
#
# COMPACT_ATOMS: atom_id res chain seq x y z
N MET A 1 18.58 -39.79 46.76
CA MET A 1 18.49 -40.42 45.42
C MET A 1 17.33 -39.90 44.56
N LYS A 2 16.06 -40.02 44.99
CA LYS A 2 14.89 -39.63 44.16
C LYS A 2 14.88 -38.16 43.69
N LYS A 3 15.29 -37.21 44.54
CA LYS A 3 15.38 -35.79 44.17
C LYS A 3 16.45 -35.49 43.12
N LEU A 4 17.58 -36.20 43.18
CA LEU A 4 18.66 -36.06 42.19
C LEU A 4 18.20 -36.60 40.83
N VAL A 5 17.51 -37.73 40.81
CA VAL A 5 16.92 -38.29 39.57
C VAL A 5 15.93 -37.31 38.93
N ALA A 6 15.07 -36.67 39.72
CA ALA A 6 14.14 -35.66 39.21
C ALA A 6 14.88 -34.44 38.61
N ILE A 7 15.95 -33.97 39.26
CA ILE A 7 16.76 -32.86 38.76
C ILE A 7 17.45 -33.23 37.44
N PHE A 8 18.04 -34.43 37.35
CA PHE A 8 18.65 -34.91 36.10
C PHE A 8 17.62 -35.04 34.97
N MET A 9 16.42 -35.55 35.26
CA MET A 9 15.34 -35.63 34.28
C MET A 9 14.91 -34.24 33.79
N CYS A 10 14.78 -33.25 34.69
CA CYS A 10 14.47 -31.88 34.30
C CYS A 10 15.58 -31.26 33.43
N LEU A 11 16.85 -31.48 33.77
CA LEU A 11 17.99 -30.99 33.00
C LEU A 11 18.01 -31.56 31.58
N ILE A 12 17.78 -32.87 31.43
CA ILE A 12 17.71 -33.55 30.13
C ILE A 12 16.54 -33.02 29.30
N LEU A 13 15.40 -32.75 29.93
CA LEU A 13 14.26 -32.12 29.24
C LEU A 13 14.64 -30.72 28.72
N PHE A 14 15.22 -29.89 29.58
CA PHE A 14 15.60 -28.52 29.20
C PHE A 14 16.59 -28.47 28.04
N THR A 15 17.59 -29.36 28.01
CA THR A 15 18.55 -29.41 26.90
C THR A 15 17.91 -29.91 25.61
N ALA A 16 16.99 -30.88 25.67
CA ALA A 16 16.24 -31.34 24.51
C ALA A 16 15.33 -30.25 23.92
N LEU A 17 14.69 -29.43 24.76
CA LEU A 17 13.87 -28.29 24.31
C LEU A 17 14.73 -27.13 23.77
N ALA A 18 15.89 -26.86 24.37
CA ALA A 18 16.79 -25.79 23.92
C ALA A 18 17.41 -26.08 22.54
N GLY A 19 17.67 -27.36 22.23
CA GLY A 19 18.10 -27.78 20.89
C GLY A 19 17.04 -27.57 19.80
N ALA A 20 15.77 -27.44 20.18
CA ALA A 20 14.65 -27.22 19.25
C ALA A 20 14.38 -25.74 18.97
N THR A 21 14.96 -24.80 19.73
CA THR A 21 14.92 -23.38 19.37
C THR A 21 16.05 -23.08 18.40
N PRO A 22 15.79 -22.87 17.10
CA PRO A 22 16.84 -22.43 16.21
C PRO A 22 17.33 -21.08 16.70
N VAL A 23 18.62 -20.97 17.04
CA VAL A 23 19.28 -19.68 17.17
C VAL A 23 19.33 -19.10 15.77
N ILE A 24 18.28 -18.36 15.42
CA ILE A 24 18.09 -17.81 14.09
C ILE A 24 19.18 -16.77 13.85
N LYS A 25 19.95 -16.94 12.78
CA LYS A 25 20.91 -15.94 12.32
C LYS A 25 20.18 -14.64 11.98
N GLU A 26 20.81 -13.52 12.27
CA GLU A 26 20.23 -12.18 12.06
C GLU A 26 19.73 -11.98 10.62
N SER A 27 20.46 -12.49 9.62
CA SER A 27 20.05 -12.45 8.21
C SER A 27 18.73 -13.17 7.96
N PHE A 28 18.55 -14.35 8.55
CA PHE A 28 17.33 -15.13 8.41
C PHE A 28 16.17 -14.49 9.19
N ALA A 29 16.41 -13.95 10.38
CA ALA A 29 15.40 -13.18 11.11
C ALA A 29 14.91 -11.98 10.30
N LYS A 30 15.83 -11.22 9.68
CA LYS A 30 15.48 -10.09 8.81
C LYS A 30 14.67 -10.53 7.59
N GLN A 31 15.03 -11.66 6.97
CA GLN A 31 14.29 -12.22 5.84
C GLN A 31 12.87 -12.64 6.23
N LEU A 32 12.73 -13.26 7.40
CA LEU A 32 11.44 -13.72 7.94
C LEU A 32 10.53 -12.54 8.36
N LEU A 33 11.11 -11.47 8.90
CA LEU A 33 10.39 -10.22 9.16
C LEU A 33 9.94 -9.53 7.86
N ARG A 34 10.74 -9.62 6.79
CA ARG A 34 10.41 -9.02 5.48
C ARG A 34 9.26 -9.77 4.80
N SER A 35 9.26 -11.10 4.83
CA SER A 35 8.15 -11.90 4.30
C SER A 35 6.85 -11.67 5.10
N LYS A 36 6.93 -11.63 6.44
CA LYS A 36 5.75 -11.33 7.27
C LYS A 36 5.20 -9.92 7.09
N ARG A 37 6.02 -8.94 6.69
CA ARG A 37 5.53 -7.59 6.33
C ARG A 37 4.75 -7.58 5.02
N GLN A 38 5.08 -8.45 4.07
CA GLN A 38 4.35 -8.58 2.80
C GLN A 38 3.00 -9.28 2.96
N GLU A 39 2.89 -10.19 3.93
CA GLU A 39 1.69 -10.97 4.21
C GLU A 39 0.65 -10.20 5.05
N ARG A 40 1.04 -9.08 5.68
CA ARG A 40 0.08 -8.18 6.32
C ARG A 40 -0.80 -7.53 5.25
N PRO A 41 -2.14 -7.44 5.47
CA PRO A 41 -2.98 -6.57 4.65
C PRO A 41 -2.35 -5.18 4.69
N ARG A 42 -2.08 -4.64 3.50
CA ARG A 42 -1.44 -3.34 3.37
C ARG A 42 -2.29 -2.31 4.11
N LYS A 43 -1.62 -1.52 4.94
CA LYS A 43 -2.28 -0.56 5.82
C LYS A 43 -2.96 0.46 4.91
N ALA A 44 -4.29 0.57 4.97
CA ALA A 44 -5.03 1.56 4.19
C ALA A 44 -4.42 2.95 4.40
N GLY A 45 -3.95 3.56 3.30
CA GLY A 45 -3.29 4.87 3.32
C GLY A 45 -1.83 4.91 2.86
N PHE A 46 -1.32 3.90 2.14
CA PHE A 46 -0.10 4.11 1.34
C PHE A 46 -0.38 5.14 0.23
N PRO A 47 0.57 6.06 -0.07
CA PRO A 47 0.37 7.11 -1.08
C PRO A 47 -0.05 6.56 -2.44
N ASP A 48 0.38 5.35 -2.78
CA ASP A 48 0.20 4.77 -4.12
C ASP A 48 -1.08 3.94 -4.27
N GLU A 49 -1.82 3.64 -3.19
CA GLU A 49 -2.94 2.69 -3.22
C GLU A 49 -4.29 3.27 -3.66
N PRO A 50 -4.67 4.53 -3.33
CA PRO A 50 -5.82 5.19 -3.96
C PRO A 50 -5.44 6.05 -5.17
N MET A 51 -4.15 6.33 -5.38
CA MET A 51 -3.73 7.38 -6.32
C MET A 51 -3.92 6.99 -7.77
N ARG A 52 -3.76 5.72 -8.15
CA ARG A 52 -3.94 5.31 -9.56
C ARG A 52 -5.39 5.43 -10.03
N GLU A 53 -6.33 4.89 -9.26
CA GLU A 53 -7.77 4.96 -9.60
C GLU A 53 -8.27 6.40 -9.54
N HIS A 54 -7.84 7.16 -8.52
CA HIS A 54 -8.17 8.58 -8.41
C HIS A 54 -7.58 9.40 -9.56
N MET A 55 -6.34 9.13 -9.99
CA MET A 55 -5.70 9.82 -11.11
C MET A 55 -6.38 9.49 -12.44
N LEU A 56 -6.80 8.24 -12.65
CA LEU A 56 -7.60 7.86 -13.83
C LEU A 56 -8.98 8.55 -13.83
N TYR A 57 -9.61 8.66 -12.67
CA TYR A 57 -10.87 9.40 -12.51
C TYR A 57 -10.68 10.90 -12.80
N LEU A 58 -9.63 11.53 -12.28
CA LEU A 58 -9.28 12.91 -12.57
C LEU A 58 -9.01 13.13 -14.06
N GLN A 59 -8.32 12.19 -14.72
CA GLN A 59 -8.03 12.26 -16.15
C GLN A 59 -9.31 12.19 -16.99
N GLN A 60 -10.28 11.35 -16.61
CA GLN A 60 -11.59 11.29 -17.27
C GLN A 60 -12.39 12.58 -17.10
N LEU A 61 -12.34 13.19 -15.91
CA LEU A 61 -12.97 14.49 -15.66
C LEU A 61 -12.34 15.60 -16.53
N ASP A 62 -11.01 15.60 -16.67
CA ASP A 62 -10.30 16.59 -17.48
C ASP A 62 -10.60 16.42 -18.97
N GLN A 63 -10.68 15.17 -19.47
CA GLN A 63 -11.12 14.90 -20.84
C GLN A 63 -12.55 15.40 -21.10
N ARG A 64 -13.50 15.10 -20.21
CA ARG A 64 -14.88 15.60 -20.34
C ARG A 64 -14.93 17.13 -20.26
N ALA A 65 -14.12 17.75 -19.41
CA ALA A 65 -14.02 19.20 -19.33
C ALA A 65 -13.52 19.78 -20.64
N GLN A 66 -12.50 19.18 -21.28
CA GLN A 66 -11.99 19.60 -22.59
C GLN A 66 -13.01 19.41 -23.71
N GLU A 67 -13.74 18.30 -23.73
CA GLU A 67 -14.79 18.03 -24.71
C GLU A 67 -15.95 19.04 -24.57
N THR A 68 -16.48 19.21 -23.37
CA THR A 68 -17.57 20.17 -23.10
C THR A 68 -17.15 21.62 -23.32
N ASN A 69 -15.90 21.95 -22.98
CA ASN A 69 -15.29 23.23 -23.28
C ASN A 69 -15.23 23.41 -24.81
N LEU A 70 -14.67 22.46 -25.56
CA LEU A 70 -14.58 22.52 -27.03
C LEU A 70 -15.96 22.62 -27.70
N GLU A 71 -16.94 21.84 -27.24
CA GLU A 71 -18.33 21.91 -27.69
C GLU A 71 -18.94 23.28 -27.42
N ASN A 72 -18.70 23.85 -26.23
CA ASN A 72 -19.19 25.17 -25.84
C ASN A 72 -18.49 26.31 -26.62
N TRP A 73 -17.20 26.17 -26.96
CA TRP A 73 -16.46 27.15 -27.76
C TRP A 73 -16.75 27.07 -29.27
N LEU A 74 -17.06 25.88 -29.79
CA LEU A 74 -17.35 25.66 -31.21
C LEU A 74 -18.85 25.76 -31.54
N ASN A 75 -19.72 25.93 -30.53
CA ASN A 75 -21.14 26.08 -30.74
C ASN A 75 -21.50 27.55 -31.09
N PRO A 76 -21.96 27.82 -32.32
CA PRO A 76 -22.31 29.18 -32.77
C PRO A 76 -23.55 29.77 -32.07
N HIS A 77 -24.26 28.99 -31.25
CA HIS A 77 -25.39 29.42 -30.45
C HIS A 77 -25.06 29.64 -28.96
N CYS A 78 -23.79 29.53 -28.56
CA CYS A 78 -23.39 29.78 -27.18
C CYS A 78 -23.39 31.28 -26.84
N TYR A 79 -23.58 31.59 -25.55
CA TYR A 79 -23.54 32.97 -25.07
C TYR A 79 -22.15 33.60 -25.32
N PRO A 80 -22.04 34.93 -25.57
CA PRO A 80 -20.78 35.59 -25.97
C PRO A 80 -19.61 35.40 -25.00
N ARG A 81 -19.90 35.08 -23.74
CA ARG A 81 -18.88 34.78 -22.71
C ARG A 81 -18.15 33.45 -22.93
N CYS A 82 -18.62 32.64 -23.87
CA CYS A 82 -18.10 31.33 -24.24
C CYS A 82 -17.48 31.32 -25.64
N ASP A 83 -17.39 32.46 -26.32
CA ASP A 83 -16.69 32.60 -27.61
C ASP A 83 -15.23 32.96 -27.37
N ARG A 84 -14.32 32.21 -27.99
CA ARG A 84 -12.86 32.29 -27.79
C ARG A 84 -12.29 33.63 -28.26
N ASN A 85 -13.03 34.31 -29.13
CA ASN A 85 -12.66 35.64 -29.61
C ASN A 85 -13.03 36.76 -28.63
N TYR A 86 -13.89 36.48 -27.63
CA TYR A 86 -14.41 37.48 -26.68
C TYR A 86 -14.10 37.17 -25.20
N GLY A 87 -13.65 35.95 -24.87
CA GLY A 87 -13.21 35.59 -23.53
C GLY A 87 -11.75 35.95 -23.26
N TYR A 88 -11.49 36.84 -22.29
CA TYR A 88 -10.13 37.04 -21.77
C TYR A 88 -9.67 35.80 -21.01
N PRO A 89 -8.44 35.30 -21.23
CA PRO A 89 -7.88 34.24 -20.39
C PRO A 89 -7.68 34.80 -18.97
N VAL A 90 -8.19 34.08 -17.97
CA VAL A 90 -7.89 34.32 -16.54
C VAL A 90 -6.75 33.38 -16.14
#